data_AF-A0A2Z6UY37-F1
#
_entry.id   AF-A0A2Z6UY37-F1
#
_cell.length_a   1.000
_cell.length_b   1.000
_cell.length_c   1.000
_cell.angle_alpha   90.00
_cell.angle_beta   90.00
_cell.angle_gamma   90.00
#
_symmetry.space_group_name_H-M   'P 1'
#
loop_
_entity.id
_entity.type
_entity.pdbx_description
1 polymer ?
#
loop_
_entity_poly.entity_id
_entity_poly.type
_entity_poly.pdbx_seq_one_letter_code
_entity_poly.pdbx_strand_id
1 'polypeptide(L)'
;MKVSYMAGCIDMVLETIAEPDLIVKGWTDELIALKHYPKTVISRKDTVVIYKQLKNDGFVITAFLTSSCEKIIKRGILWQQSIS
;
A
#
# COMPACT_ATOMS: atom_id res chain seq x y z
N MET A 1 -12.10 10.52 8.50
CA MET A 1 -10.99 9.60 8.82
C MET A 1 -10.78 9.63 10.34
N LYS A 2 -10.97 8.52 11.07
CA LYS A 2 -10.87 8.52 12.54
C LYS A 2 -9.39 8.40 12.92
N VAL A 3 -8.81 9.53 13.32
CA VAL A 3 -7.36 9.79 13.43
C VAL A 3 -6.64 8.93 14.51
N SER A 4 -7.37 8.24 15.40
CA SER A 4 -6.76 7.61 16.58
C SER A 4 -6.12 6.23 16.39
N TYR A 5 -6.41 5.49 15.31
CA TYR A 5 -5.86 4.13 15.10
C TYR A 5 -4.63 4.07 14.18
N MET A 6 -4.41 5.10 13.36
CA MET A 6 -3.33 5.11 12.36
C MET A 6 -2.10 5.92 12.77
N ALA A 7 -2.11 6.60 13.92
CA ALA A 7 -0.95 7.38 14.37
C ALA A 7 0.34 6.53 14.49
N GLY A 8 0.22 5.24 14.85
CA GLY A 8 1.35 4.30 14.86
C GLY A 8 1.57 3.53 13.54
N CYS A 9 0.73 3.74 12.53
CA CYS A 9 0.84 3.12 11.20
C CYS A 9 1.20 4.12 10.10
N ILE A 10 1.29 5.41 10.43
CA ILE A 10 1.54 6.47 9.45
C ILE A 10 2.88 6.26 8.75
N ASP A 11 3.91 5.84 9.49
CA ASP A 11 5.23 5.53 8.93
C ASP A 11 5.15 4.38 7.92
N MET A 12 4.42 3.30 8.24
CA MET A 12 4.22 2.20 7.29
C MET A 12 3.48 2.66 6.03
N VAL A 13 2.50 3.57 6.16
CA VAL A 13 1.79 4.11 4.98
C VAL A 13 2.74 4.94 4.11
N LEU A 14 3.51 5.84 4.72
CA LEU A 14 4.48 6.69 4.02
C LEU A 14 5.57 5.85 3.36
N GLU A 15 6.12 4.87 4.07
CA GLU A 15 7.12 3.94 3.55
C GLU A 15 6.57 3.08 2.41
N THR A 16 5.32 2.63 2.49
CA THR A 16 4.67 1.87 1.42
C THR A 16 4.47 2.70 0.16
N ILE A 17 4.24 4.01 0.28
CA ILE A 17 4.15 4.92 -0.89
C ILE A 17 5.53 5.18 -1.47
N ALA A 18 6.54 5.42 -0.62
CA ALA A 18 7.88 5.80 -1.04
C ALA A 18 8.66 4.63 -1.65
N GLU A 19 8.53 3.44 -1.05
CA GLU A 19 9.26 2.23 -1.41
C GLU A 19 8.33 1.00 -1.44
N PRO A 20 7.35 0.95 -2.36
CA PRO A 20 6.49 -0.21 -2.50
C PRO A 20 7.25 -1.42 -3.03
N ASP A 21 6.82 -2.63 -2.66
CA ASP A 21 7.27 -3.85 -3.32
C ASP A 21 6.50 -4.07 -4.64
N LEU A 22 5.25 -3.62 -4.68
CA LEU A 22 4.31 -3.85 -5.77
C LEU A 22 3.40 -2.64 -5.96
N ILE A 23 3.17 -2.24 -7.22
CA ILE A 23 2.13 -1.29 -7.62
C ILE A 23 1.13 -2.03 -8.50
N VAL A 24 -0.12 -2.00 -8.08
CA VAL A 24 -1.25 -2.69 -8.71
C VAL A 24 -2.28 -1.68 -9.20
N LYS A 25 -2.96 -2.01 -10.29
CA LYS A 25 -4.03 -1.19 -10.84
C LYS A 25 -5.23 -1.09 -9.87
N GLY A 26 -5.70 0.13 -9.65
CA GLY A 26 -6.97 0.40 -8.98
C GLY A 26 -8.18 0.07 -9.86
N TRP A 27 -9.35 0.55 -9.46
CA TRP A 27 -10.57 0.36 -10.25
C TRP A 27 -10.65 1.32 -11.43
N THR A 28 -10.18 2.56 -11.25
CA THR A 28 -10.16 3.59 -12.28
C THR A 28 -8.73 4.08 -12.50
N ASP A 29 -8.42 5.31 -12.11
CA ASP A 29 -7.08 5.91 -12.16
C ASP A 29 -6.29 5.78 -10.84
N GLU A 30 -6.86 5.13 -9.82
CA GLU A 30 -6.13 4.88 -8.57
C GLU A 30 -4.97 3.90 -8.76
N LEU A 31 -3.92 4.10 -7.97
CA LEU A 31 -2.85 3.14 -7.77
C LEU A 31 -3.01 2.47 -6.40
N ILE A 32 -2.61 1.20 -6.35
CA ILE A 32 -2.56 0.43 -5.11
C ILE A 32 -1.11 0.05 -4.86
N ALA A 33 -0.47 0.69 -3.88
CA ALA A 33 0.85 0.31 -3.41
C ALA A 33 0.72 -0.78 -2.34
N LEU A 34 1.60 -1.76 -2.44
CA LEU A 34 1.70 -2.90 -1.55
C LEU A 34 3.13 -2.97 -1.04
N LYS A 35 3.29 -3.06 0.28
CA LYS A 35 4.57 -3.36 0.91
C LYS A 35 4.41 -4.44 1.96
N HIS A 36 5.32 -5.40 1.90
CA HIS A 36 5.39 -6.57 2.73
C HIS A 36 6.19 -6.27 4.00
N TYR A 37 5.57 -6.42 5.18
CA TYR A 37 6.28 -6.25 6.46
C TYR A 37 6.46 -7.62 7.14
N PRO A 38 7.66 -8.22 7.02
CA PRO A 38 7.92 -9.57 7.54
C PRO A 38 7.96 -9.63 9.07
N LYS A 39 8.27 -8.51 9.75
CA LYS A 39 8.26 -8.40 11.22
C LYS A 39 7.11 -7.49 11.66
N THR A 40 6.05 -8.08 12.21
CA THR A 40 5.22 -7.38 13.20
C THR A 40 5.11 -8.26 14.45
N VAL A 41 4.82 -7.64 15.59
CA VAL A 41 4.81 -8.28 16.94
C VAL A 41 3.76 -9.40 17.06
N ILE A 42 2.85 -9.54 16.08
CA ILE A 42 1.66 -10.42 16.18
C ILE A 42 1.50 -11.32 14.94
N SER A 43 1.74 -10.83 13.72
CA SER A 43 1.69 -11.66 12.49
C SER A 43 2.34 -10.96 11.29
N ARG A 44 2.69 -11.72 10.25
CA ARG A 44 3.03 -11.17 8.92
C ARG A 44 1.87 -10.30 8.43
N LYS A 45 2.11 -9.04 8.03
CA LYS A 45 1.07 -8.14 7.50
C LYS A 45 1.61 -7.38 6.30
N ASP A 46 0.80 -7.32 5.26
CA ASP A 46 1.00 -6.44 4.12
C ASP A 46 0.30 -5.12 4.40
N THR A 47 0.97 -4.02 4.09
CA THR A 47 0.34 -2.70 4.05
C THR A 47 -0.16 -2.43 2.64
N VAL A 48 -1.43 -2.08 2.55
CA VAL A 48 -2.10 -1.69 1.31
C VAL A 48 -2.39 -0.21 1.40
N VAL A 49 -1.94 0.56 0.41
CA VAL A 49 -2.24 1.98 0.28
C VAL A 49 -2.87 2.24 -1.07
N ILE A 50 -4.11 2.74 -1.07
CA ILE A 50 -4.81 3.16 -2.28
C ILE A 50 -4.72 4.68 -2.36
N TYR A 51 -4.17 5.18 -3.45
CA TYR A 51 -3.92 6.62 -3.63
C TYR A 51 -4.13 7.02 -5.08
N LYS A 52 -4.35 8.32 -5.28
CA LYS A 52 -4.27 8.95 -6.61
C LYS A 52 -3.02 9.80 -6.67
N GLN A 53 -2.28 9.64 -7.76
CA GLN A 53 -1.13 10.48 -8.07
C GLN A 53 -1.53 11.49 -9.13
N LEU A 54 -1.32 12.76 -8.82
CA LEU A 54 -1.44 13.89 -9.74
C LEU A 54 -0.01 14.31 -10.17
N LYS A 55 0.11 15.22 -11.14
CA LYS A 55 1.43 15.62 -11.68
C LYS A 55 2.43 16.04 -10.60
N ASN A 56 2.00 16.85 -9.63
CA ASN A 56 2.87 17.43 -8.60
C ASN A 56 2.31 17.20 -7.18
N ASP A 57 1.29 16.36 -7.03
CA ASP A 57 0.58 16.16 -5.77
C ASP A 57 -0.07 14.78 -5.77
N GLY A 58 -0.73 14.41 -4.68
CA GLY A 58 -1.51 13.19 -4.59
C GLY A 58 -2.19 13.08 -3.24
N PHE A 59 -3.11 12.14 -3.14
CA PHE A 59 -3.77 11.89 -1.87
C PHE A 59 -4.02 10.41 -1.68
N VAL A 60 -3.87 9.98 -0.42
CA VAL A 60 -4.27 8.65 0.03
C VAL A 60 -5.79 8.64 0.17
N ILE A 61 -6.44 7.73 -0.55
CA ILE A 61 -7.88 7.47 -0.42
C ILE A 61 -8.12 6.62 0.82
N THR A 62 -7.36 5.53 0.96
CA THR A 62 -7.45 4.63 2.11
C THR A 62 -6.17 3.83 2.27
N ALA A 63 -5.87 3.43 3.51
CA ALA A 63 -4.79 2.50 3.80
C ALA A 63 -5.20 1.53 4.90
N PHE A 64 -4.77 0.27 4.77
CA PHE A 64 -5.09 -0.78 5.73
C PHE A 64 -4.04 -1.89 5.72
N LEU A 65 -4.02 -2.67 6.80
CA LEU A 65 -3.19 -3.86 6.90
C LEU A 65 -4.03 -5.10 6.57
N THR A 66 -3.44 -6.05 5.85
CA THR A 66 -4.08 -7.34 5.53
C THR A 66 -3.05 -8.47 5.61
N SER A 67 -3.52 -9.69 5.86
CA SER A 67 -2.69 -10.90 5.81
C SER A 67 -2.76 -11.61 4.44
N SER A 68 -3.61 -11.14 3.52
CA SER A 68 -3.69 -11.67 2.16
C SER A 68 -3.95 -10.53 1.16
N CYS A 69 -3.10 -10.46 0.14
CA CYS A 69 -3.17 -9.51 -0.97
C CYS A 69 -3.54 -10.15 -2.30
N GLU A 70 -3.84 -11.45 -2.34
CA GLU A 70 -4.02 -12.21 -3.60
C GLU A 70 -5.10 -11.62 -4.50
N LYS A 71 -6.24 -11.23 -3.93
CA LYS A 71 -7.35 -10.61 -4.68
C LYS A 71 -7.00 -9.22 -5.22
N ILE A 72 -6.10 -8.52 -4.55
CA ILE A 72 -5.62 -7.20 -4.97
C ILE A 72 -4.68 -7.39 -6.15
N ILE A 73 -3.66 -8.22 -6.00
CA ILE A 73 -2.65 -8.49 -7.03
C ILE A 73 -3.27 -8.99 -8.34
N LYS A 74 -4.34 -9.80 -8.26
CA LYS A 74 -5.10 -10.28 -9.43
C LYS A 74 -5.72 -9.18 -10.30
N ARG A 75 -5.77 -7.92 -9.84
CA ARG A 75 -6.27 -6.78 -10.62
C ARG A 75 -5.30 -6.31 -11.72
N GLY A 76 -4.06 -6.77 -11.68
CA GLY A 76 -3.03 -6.44 -12.66
C GLY A 76 -1.90 -5.64 -12.02
N ILE A 77 -0.70 -6.22 -12.06
CA ILE A 77 0.53 -5.58 -11.58
C ILE A 77 0.97 -4.57 -12.65
N LEU A 78 1.14 -3.31 -12.23
CA LEU A 78 1.67 -2.24 -13.07
C LEU A 78 3.19 -2.15 -12.92
N TRP A 79 3.70 -2.43 -11.73
CA TRP A 79 5.13 -2.43 -11.43
C TRP A 79 5.43 -3.31 -10.23
N GLN A 80 6.62 -3.89 -10.18
CA GLN A 80 7.12 -4.69 -9.07
C GLN A 80 8.59 -4.35 -8.83
N GLN A 81 8.99 -4.24 -7.56
CA GLN A 81 10.38 -4.08 -7.19
C GLN A 81 11.16 -5.32 -7.64
N SER A 82 12.16 -5.11 -8.50
CA SER A 82 13.07 -6.17 -8.90
C SER A 82 14.11 -6.34 -7.81
N ILE A 83 14.18 -7.53 -7.21
CA ILE A 83 15.24 -7.90 -6.29
C ILE A 83 16.42 -8.32 -7.18
N SER A 84 17.42 -7.44 -7.31
CA SER A 84 18.73 -7.77 -7.90
C SER A 84 19.66 -8.35 -6.85
#